data_AF-A0A524E557-F1
#
_entry.id   AF-A0A524E557-F1
#
_cell.length_a   1.000
_cell.length_b   1.000
_cell.length_c   1.000
_cell.angle_alpha   90.00
_cell.angle_beta   90.00
_cell.angle_gamma   90.00
#
_symmetry.space_group_name_H-M   'P 1'
#
loop_
_entity.id
_entity.type
_entity.pdbx_description
1 polymer ?
#
loop_
_entity_poly.entity_id
_entity_poly.type
_entity_poly.pdbx_seq_one_letter_code
_entity_poly.pdbx_strand_id
1 'polypeptide(L)'
;MGVMKAAAVRGLIPPGNKVSELRANLTRLMAQMGSVLEERFGQEGLDAIAEIFRRLGEQDAKNMKERLGLGDSLSDAVDAWKVVGHVMGAKMEAHEVSPDHVETVHPFCPQYEAFKDVGKLYCESVCLPYVRAIGEGIGEGVKMEVVRPADADSTCIKALVFTRKETD
;
A
#
# COMPACT_ATOMS: atom_id res chain seq x y z
N MET A 1 -23.24 6.57 -2.35
CA MET A 1 -21.99 6.02 -2.91
C MET A 1 -21.91 6.39 -4.40
N GLY A 2 -20.86 7.10 -4.83
CA GLY A 2 -20.64 7.41 -6.25
C GLY A 2 -20.23 6.18 -7.06
N VAL A 3 -20.64 6.11 -8.32
CA VAL A 3 -20.39 4.96 -9.23
C VAL A 3 -18.89 4.67 -9.39
N MET A 4 -18.04 5.71 -9.44
CA MET A 4 -16.58 5.55 -9.61
C MET A 4 -15.90 4.92 -8.38
N LYS A 5 -16.25 5.36 -7.16
CA LYS A 5 -15.73 4.77 -5.91
C LYS A 5 -16.08 3.28 -5.86
N ALA A 6 -17.33 2.94 -6.13
CA ALA A 6 -17.79 1.54 -6.09
C ALA A 6 -17.08 0.66 -7.14
N ALA A 7 -16.84 1.18 -8.34
CA ALA A 7 -16.12 0.43 -9.39
C ALA A 7 -14.64 0.20 -9.05
N ALA A 8 -13.97 1.22 -8.51
CA ALA A 8 -12.56 1.14 -8.12
C ALA A 8 -12.35 0.18 -6.93
N VAL A 9 -13.17 0.30 -5.88
CA VAL A 9 -13.10 -0.56 -4.68
C VAL A 9 -13.42 -2.02 -5.00
N ARG A 10 -14.30 -2.28 -5.98
CA ARG A 10 -14.66 -3.63 -6.39
C ARG A 10 -13.75 -4.20 -7.50
N GLY A 11 -12.77 -3.44 -7.96
CA GLY A 11 -11.86 -3.86 -9.04
C GLY A 11 -12.58 -4.23 -10.34
N LEU A 12 -13.74 -3.61 -10.62
CA LEU A 12 -14.62 -3.99 -11.75
C LEU A 12 -14.07 -3.62 -13.14
N ILE A 13 -12.89 -3.00 -13.22
CA ILE A 13 -12.17 -2.78 -14.47
C ILE A 13 -11.08 -3.85 -14.57
N PRO A 14 -11.32 -4.96 -15.30
CA PRO A 14 -10.33 -6.01 -15.42
C PRO A 14 -9.10 -5.49 -16.16
N PRO A 15 -7.88 -5.73 -15.63
CA PRO A 15 -6.65 -5.40 -16.31
C PRO A 15 -6.52 -6.31 -17.54
N GLY A 16 -6.59 -5.75 -18.74
CA GLY A 16 -6.18 -6.48 -19.95
C GLY A 16 -4.68 -6.81 -19.92
N ASN A 17 -4.21 -7.71 -20.79
CA ASN A 17 -2.81 -8.20 -20.78
C ASN A 17 -1.74 -7.09 -20.71
N LYS A 18 -1.96 -5.94 -21.38
CA LYS A 18 -1.03 -4.79 -21.34
C LYS A 18 -0.85 -4.21 -19.93
N VAL A 19 -1.89 -4.21 -19.12
CA VAL A 19 -1.85 -3.69 -17.74
C VAL A 19 -1.08 -4.66 -16.84
N SER A 20 -1.23 -5.96 -17.04
CA SER A 20 -0.46 -6.98 -16.30
C SER A 20 1.05 -6.86 -16.56
N GLU A 21 1.46 -6.68 -17.82
CA GLU A 21 2.87 -6.43 -18.18
C GLU A 21 3.43 -5.16 -17.54
N LEU A 22 2.65 -4.07 -17.56
CA LEU A 22 3.05 -2.81 -16.91
C LEU A 22 3.23 -2.98 -15.40
N ARG A 23 2.34 -3.72 -14.73
CA ARG A 23 2.45 -4.02 -13.30
C ARG A 23 3.68 -4.84 -12.99
N ALA A 24 3.95 -5.89 -13.76
CA ALA A 24 5.14 -6.73 -13.58
C ALA A 24 6.44 -5.92 -13.77
N ASN A 25 6.47 -5.03 -14.77
CA ASN A 25 7.60 -4.13 -14.97
C ASN A 25 7.78 -3.15 -13.80
N LEU A 26 6.69 -2.64 -13.23
CA LEU A 26 6.72 -1.74 -12.08
C LEU A 26 7.22 -2.45 -10.82
N THR A 27 6.74 -3.65 -10.51
CA THR A 27 7.22 -4.41 -9.33
C THR A 27 8.68 -4.82 -9.47
N ARG A 28 9.11 -5.18 -10.69
CA ARG A 28 10.54 -5.40 -10.98
C ARG A 28 11.36 -4.13 -10.78
N LEU A 29 10.89 -2.98 -11.25
CA LEU A 29 11.58 -1.70 -11.04
C LEU A 29 11.73 -1.40 -9.54
N MET A 30 10.67 -1.59 -8.75
CA MET A 30 10.69 -1.43 -7.30
C MET A 30 11.78 -2.30 -6.65
N ALA A 31 11.86 -3.58 -7.03
CA ALA A 31 12.85 -4.51 -6.50
C ALA A 31 14.28 -4.12 -6.89
N GLN A 32 14.49 -3.78 -8.17
CA GLN A 32 15.80 -3.39 -8.70
C GLN A 32 16.29 -2.07 -8.12
N MET A 33 15.41 -1.09 -7.92
CA MET A 33 15.77 0.16 -7.22
C MET A 33 16.27 -0.13 -5.81
N GLY A 34 15.55 -0.95 -5.04
CA GLY A 34 15.96 -1.39 -3.71
C GLY A 34 17.35 -2.00 -3.71
N SER A 35 17.57 -3.00 -4.58
CA SER A 35 18.85 -3.69 -4.71
C SER A 35 20.00 -2.75 -5.10
N VAL A 36 19.83 -1.95 -6.15
CA VAL A 36 20.92 -1.11 -6.68
C VAL A 36 21.27 0.03 -5.74
N LEU A 37 20.28 0.67 -5.12
CA LEU A 37 20.54 1.80 -4.22
C LEU A 37 21.10 1.32 -2.88
N GLU A 38 20.67 0.16 -2.39
CA GLU A 38 21.32 -0.46 -1.24
C GLU A 38 22.76 -0.85 -1.53
N GLU A 39 23.05 -1.50 -2.67
CA GLU A 39 24.41 -1.91 -3.03
C GLU A 39 25.37 -0.71 -3.10
N ARG A 40 24.90 0.42 -3.61
CA ARG A 40 25.73 1.62 -3.83
C ARG A 40 25.83 2.54 -2.62
N PHE A 41 24.77 2.66 -1.83
CA PHE A 41 24.63 3.70 -0.81
C PHE A 41 24.19 3.15 0.55
N GLY A 42 24.00 1.83 0.69
CA GLY A 42 23.56 1.20 1.92
C GLY A 42 22.22 1.74 2.42
N GLN A 43 22.16 2.01 3.73
CA GLN A 43 20.94 2.50 4.38
C GLN A 43 20.50 3.87 3.84
N GLU A 44 21.41 4.77 3.50
CA GLU A 44 21.06 6.08 2.94
C GLU A 44 20.32 5.94 1.60
N GLY A 45 20.70 4.93 0.79
CA GLY A 45 19.99 4.59 -0.43
C GLY A 45 18.56 4.10 -0.17
N LEU A 46 18.38 3.27 0.85
CA LEU A 46 17.07 2.76 1.27
C LEU A 46 16.18 3.87 1.85
N ASP A 47 16.75 4.78 2.63
CA ASP A 47 16.03 5.93 3.21
C ASP A 47 15.57 6.89 2.10
N ALA A 48 16.41 7.12 1.09
CA ALA A 48 16.03 7.91 -0.08
C ALA A 48 14.87 7.27 -0.85
N ILE A 49 14.85 5.94 -1.01
CA ILE A 49 13.73 5.22 -1.62
C ILE A 49 12.46 5.37 -0.76
N ALA A 50 12.58 5.20 0.56
CA ALA A 50 11.45 5.33 1.47
C ALA A 50 10.81 6.72 1.38
N GLU A 51 11.64 7.76 1.30
CA GLU A 51 11.17 9.14 1.12
C GLU A 51 10.47 9.36 -0.22
N ILE A 52 10.99 8.80 -1.32
CA ILE A 52 10.34 8.86 -2.63
C ILE A 52 8.95 8.22 -2.56
N PHE A 53 8.86 7.01 -2.03
CA PHE A 53 7.60 6.28 -1.93
C PHE A 53 6.62 6.93 -0.97
N ARG A 54 7.08 7.52 0.14
CA ARG A 54 6.24 8.33 1.03
C ARG A 54 5.62 9.50 0.27
N ARG A 55 6.42 10.32 -0.43
CA ARG A 55 5.92 11.48 -1.21
C ARG A 55 4.93 11.09 -2.30
N LEU A 56 5.19 9.99 -3.00
CA LEU A 56 4.25 9.43 -3.99
C LEU A 56 2.93 9.05 -3.32
N GLY A 57 2.99 8.39 -2.17
CA GLY A 57 1.80 7.98 -1.42
C GLY A 57 0.97 9.17 -0.95
N GLU A 58 1.61 10.26 -0.49
CA GLU A 58 0.93 11.50 -0.10
C GLU A 58 0.20 12.15 -1.28
N GLN A 59 0.87 12.21 -2.44
CA GLN A 59 0.28 12.75 -3.65
C GLN A 59 -0.91 11.90 -4.11
N ASP A 60 -0.78 10.57 -4.06
CA ASP A 60 -1.86 9.66 -4.43
C ASP A 60 -3.03 9.70 -3.45
N ALA A 61 -2.78 9.82 -2.14
CA ALA A 61 -3.83 10.02 -1.14
C ALA A 61 -4.68 11.24 -1.50
N LYS A 62 -4.03 12.39 -1.76
CA LYS A 62 -4.71 13.62 -2.18
C LYS A 62 -5.52 13.42 -3.46
N ASN A 63 -4.89 12.85 -4.49
CA ASN A 63 -5.55 12.59 -5.77
C ASN A 63 -6.76 11.66 -5.62
N MET A 64 -6.67 10.65 -4.74
CA MET A 64 -7.75 9.71 -4.49
C MET A 64 -8.93 10.36 -3.78
N LYS A 65 -8.69 11.24 -2.79
CA LYS A 65 -9.77 12.04 -2.17
C LYS A 65 -10.50 12.87 -3.22
N GLU A 66 -9.76 13.61 -4.03
CA GLU A 66 -10.32 14.49 -5.07
C GLU A 66 -11.08 13.71 -6.15
N ARG A 67 -10.50 12.62 -6.67
CA ARG A 67 -11.02 11.93 -7.86
C ARG A 67 -12.05 10.85 -7.54
N LEU A 68 -11.91 10.18 -6.41
CA LEU A 68 -12.81 9.09 -6.00
C LEU A 68 -13.86 9.57 -5.00
N GLY A 69 -13.75 10.80 -4.49
CA GLY A 69 -14.66 11.35 -3.49
C GLY A 69 -14.55 10.60 -2.17
N LEU A 70 -13.34 10.21 -1.76
CA LEU A 70 -13.10 9.62 -0.44
C LEU A 70 -13.24 10.70 0.63
N GLY A 71 -13.94 10.36 1.71
CA GLY A 71 -14.02 11.18 2.91
C GLY A 71 -12.78 11.01 3.80
N ASP A 72 -12.98 11.22 5.11
CA ASP A 72 -11.91 11.26 6.11
C ASP A 72 -12.03 10.12 7.14
N SER A 73 -12.77 9.05 6.83
CA SER A 73 -13.02 7.95 7.77
C SER A 73 -12.01 6.81 7.67
N LEU A 74 -11.96 5.95 8.69
CA LEU A 74 -11.24 4.67 8.63
C LEU A 74 -11.70 3.82 7.44
N SER A 75 -13.01 3.78 7.17
CA SER A 75 -13.56 3.05 6.02
C SER A 75 -13.06 3.62 4.70
N ASP A 76 -12.93 4.94 4.57
CA ASP A 76 -12.38 5.57 3.35
C ASP A 76 -10.90 5.25 3.17
N ALA A 77 -10.12 5.19 4.27
CA ALA A 77 -8.73 4.78 4.24
C ALA A 77 -8.57 3.31 3.81
N VAL A 78 -9.43 2.41 4.32
CA VAL A 78 -9.49 1.01 3.90
C VAL A 78 -9.88 0.88 2.42
N ASP A 79 -10.84 1.69 1.95
CA ASP A 79 -11.24 1.72 0.54
C ASP A 79 -10.08 2.17 -0.36
N ALA A 80 -9.34 3.21 0.04
CA ALA A 80 -8.15 3.64 -0.69
C ALA A 80 -7.11 2.51 -0.78
N TRP A 81 -6.89 1.83 0.34
CA TRP A 81 -5.94 0.74 0.39
C TRP A 81 -6.33 -0.42 -0.54
N LYS A 82 -7.63 -0.76 -0.60
CA LYS A 82 -8.18 -1.75 -1.55
C LYS A 82 -7.96 -1.34 -3.00
N VAL A 83 -8.20 -0.07 -3.33
CA VAL A 83 -7.97 0.44 -4.68
C VAL A 83 -6.50 0.28 -5.09
N VAL A 84 -5.56 0.63 -4.21
CA VAL A 84 -4.13 0.44 -4.47
C VAL A 84 -3.80 -1.03 -4.67
N GLY A 85 -4.30 -1.91 -3.80
CA GLY A 85 -4.14 -3.37 -3.94
C GLY A 85 -4.59 -3.87 -5.32
N HIS A 86 -5.78 -3.45 -5.78
CA HIS A 86 -6.29 -3.80 -7.11
C HIS A 86 -5.46 -3.24 -8.26
N VAL A 87 -4.95 -2.01 -8.12
CA VAL A 87 -4.05 -1.39 -9.11
C VAL A 87 -2.73 -2.14 -9.20
N MET A 88 -2.20 -2.61 -8.07
CA MET A 88 -0.94 -3.37 -8.02
C MET A 88 -1.13 -4.85 -8.34
N GLY A 89 -2.37 -5.34 -8.43
CA GLY A 89 -2.67 -6.76 -8.67
C GLY A 89 -2.51 -7.64 -7.43
N ALA A 90 -2.48 -7.06 -6.24
CA ALA A 90 -2.51 -7.80 -4.99
C ALA A 90 -3.90 -8.39 -4.74
N LYS A 91 -3.94 -9.59 -4.16
CA LYS A 91 -5.16 -10.11 -3.53
C LYS A 91 -5.11 -9.67 -2.08
N MET A 92 -6.13 -8.95 -1.65
CA MET A 92 -6.21 -8.39 -0.31
C MET A 92 -7.56 -8.69 0.30
N GLU A 93 -7.53 -9.16 1.55
CA GLU A 93 -8.70 -9.44 2.37
C GLU A 93 -8.66 -8.51 3.58
N ALA A 94 -9.72 -7.73 3.76
CA ALA A 94 -9.86 -6.82 4.88
C ALA A 94 -10.78 -7.44 5.92
N HIS A 95 -10.29 -7.58 7.15
CA HIS A 95 -11.02 -8.12 8.29
C HIS A 95 -11.23 -7.01 9.31
N GLU A 96 -12.49 -6.69 9.58
CA GLU A 96 -12.85 -5.79 10.68
C GLU A 96 -12.65 -6.52 12.00
N VAL A 97 -11.57 -6.17 12.72
CA VAL A 97 -11.25 -6.75 14.03
C VAL A 97 -12.03 -6.03 15.12
N SER A 98 -12.23 -4.72 14.97
CA SER A 98 -13.09 -3.89 15.82
C SER A 98 -13.56 -2.65 15.05
N PRO A 99 -14.48 -1.82 15.60
CA PRO A 99 -14.92 -0.59 14.95
C PRO A 99 -13.79 0.39 14.57
N ASP A 100 -12.69 0.36 15.34
CA ASP A 100 -11.54 1.25 15.16
C ASP A 100 -10.30 0.50 14.62
N HIS A 101 -10.46 -0.76 14.15
CA HIS A 101 -9.33 -1.58 13.72
C HIS A 101 -9.70 -2.53 12.57
N VAL A 102 -9.06 -2.33 11.42
CA VAL A 102 -9.18 -3.22 10.25
C VAL A 102 -7.83 -3.79 9.88
N GLU A 103 -7.70 -5.11 9.91
CA GLU A 103 -6.53 -5.83 9.42
C GLU A 103 -6.67 -6.14 7.94
N THR A 104 -5.57 -6.08 7.21
CA THR A 104 -5.48 -6.44 5.80
C THR A 104 -4.44 -7.51 5.59
N VAL A 105 -4.94 -8.68 5.19
CA VAL A 105 -4.13 -9.84 4.83
C VAL A 105 -3.93 -9.82 3.31
N HIS A 106 -2.72 -10.15 2.87
CA HIS A 106 -2.40 -10.24 1.45
C HIS A 106 -2.14 -11.70 1.06
N PRO A 107 -3.17 -12.52 0.76
CA PRO A 107 -2.95 -13.87 0.25
C PRO A 107 -2.02 -13.93 -0.96
N PHE A 108 -1.93 -12.84 -1.73
CA PHE A 108 -0.96 -12.69 -2.81
C PHE A 108 -0.49 -11.23 -2.92
N CYS A 109 0.84 -11.04 -2.96
CA CYS A 109 1.48 -9.73 -3.06
C CYS A 109 2.57 -9.75 -4.18
N PRO A 110 2.31 -9.13 -5.35
CA PRO A 110 3.28 -9.07 -6.44
C PRO A 110 4.62 -8.43 -6.08
N GLN A 111 4.62 -7.43 -5.18
CA GLN A 111 5.86 -6.81 -4.70
C GLN A 111 6.70 -7.80 -3.89
N TYR A 112 6.05 -8.60 -3.05
CA TYR A 112 6.72 -9.61 -2.23
C TYR A 112 7.45 -10.65 -3.10
N GLU A 113 6.78 -11.16 -4.14
CA GLU A 113 7.42 -12.10 -5.10
C GLU A 113 8.61 -11.44 -5.80
N ALA A 114 8.44 -10.22 -6.32
CA ALA A 114 9.53 -9.50 -7.00
C ALA A 114 10.72 -9.21 -6.08
N PHE A 115 10.48 -8.97 -4.79
CA PHE A 115 11.53 -8.79 -3.80
C PHE A 115 12.26 -10.10 -3.48
N LYS A 116 11.54 -11.23 -3.41
CA LYS A 116 12.19 -12.54 -3.26
C LYS A 116 13.09 -12.89 -4.44
N ASP A 117 12.70 -12.52 -5.65
CA ASP A 117 13.50 -12.79 -6.86
C ASP A 117 14.87 -12.09 -6.85
N VAL A 118 15.00 -10.96 -6.12
CA VAL A 118 16.28 -10.27 -5.91
C VAL A 118 16.96 -10.66 -4.59
N GLY A 119 16.43 -11.66 -3.89
CA GLY A 119 17.01 -12.23 -2.67
C GLY A 119 16.80 -11.42 -1.39
N LYS A 120 15.98 -10.35 -1.43
CA LYS A 120 15.77 -9.49 -0.26
C LYS A 120 14.42 -8.77 -0.25
N LEU A 121 13.79 -8.72 0.92
CA LEU A 121 12.53 -8.02 1.13
C LEU A 121 12.75 -6.52 1.35
N TYR A 122 12.24 -5.70 0.43
CA TYR A 122 12.25 -4.23 0.50
C TYR A 122 10.93 -3.64 1.00
N CYS A 123 10.15 -4.43 1.76
CA CYS A 123 8.83 -4.01 2.22
C CYS A 123 8.87 -2.73 3.07
N GLU A 124 9.88 -2.56 3.91
CA GLU A 124 10.00 -1.39 4.80
C GLU A 124 10.47 -0.12 4.09
N SER A 125 11.27 -0.27 3.03
CA SER A 125 11.82 0.88 2.28
C SER A 125 10.97 1.26 1.07
N VAL A 126 10.14 0.36 0.54
CA VAL A 126 9.37 0.59 -0.69
C VAL A 126 7.87 0.55 -0.43
N CYS A 127 7.36 -0.60 0.01
CA CYS A 127 5.92 -0.81 0.12
C CYS A 127 5.32 0.00 1.28
N LEU A 128 5.84 -0.20 2.50
CA LEU A 128 5.30 0.38 3.72
C LEU A 128 5.24 1.92 3.68
N PRO A 129 6.28 2.65 3.23
CA PRO A 129 6.24 4.11 3.21
C PRO A 129 5.14 4.66 2.31
N TYR A 130 4.96 4.06 1.12
CA TYR A 130 3.90 4.44 0.18
C TYR A 130 2.51 4.20 0.75
N VAL A 131 2.28 3.00 1.28
CA VAL A 131 0.93 2.57 1.65
C VAL A 131 0.50 3.15 3.00
N ARG A 132 1.46 3.41 3.89
CA ARG A 132 1.25 4.21 5.10
C ARG A 132 0.85 5.63 4.74
N ALA A 133 1.59 6.28 3.85
CA ALA A 133 1.27 7.64 3.40
C ALA A 133 -0.14 7.74 2.78
N ILE A 134 -0.57 6.71 2.04
CA ILE A 134 -1.95 6.64 1.54
C ILE A 134 -2.94 6.45 2.69
N GLY A 135 -2.81 5.39 3.48
CA GLY A 135 -3.79 5.06 4.52
C GLY A 135 -3.97 6.18 5.55
N GLU A 136 -2.87 6.77 6.03
CA GLU A 136 -2.88 7.86 7.00
C GLU A 136 -3.23 9.22 6.36
N GLY A 137 -2.99 9.39 5.05
CA GLY A 137 -3.33 10.62 4.32
C GLY A 137 -4.81 10.76 3.98
N ILE A 138 -5.59 9.67 4.02
CA ILE A 138 -7.03 9.70 3.75
C ILE A 138 -7.80 10.15 4.99
N GLY A 139 -7.69 9.41 6.10
CA GLY A 139 -8.51 9.64 7.30
C GLY A 139 -7.73 10.33 8.41
N GLU A 140 -8.29 11.42 8.96
CA GLU A 140 -7.69 12.06 10.14
C GLU A 140 -7.72 11.08 11.32
N GLY A 141 -6.60 10.94 12.04
CA GLY A 141 -6.50 10.02 13.18
C GLY A 141 -6.35 8.54 12.79
N VAL A 142 -6.28 8.21 11.49
CA VAL A 142 -5.94 6.85 11.04
C VAL A 142 -4.43 6.64 11.09
N LYS A 143 -4.01 5.47 11.59
CA LYS A 143 -2.62 5.02 11.64
C LYS A 143 -2.45 3.65 10.99
N MET A 144 -1.32 3.46 10.32
CA MET A 144 -0.98 2.17 9.72
C MET A 144 0.06 1.43 10.56
N GLU A 145 -0.34 0.26 11.04
CA GLU A 145 0.49 -0.64 11.83
C GLU A 145 0.89 -1.88 11.02
N VAL A 146 2.07 -2.41 11.33
CA VAL A 146 2.51 -3.71 10.81
C VAL A 146 2.20 -4.74 11.88
N VAL A 147 1.09 -5.47 11.72
CA VAL A 147 0.70 -6.56 12.62
C VAL A 147 1.69 -7.72 12.49
N ARG A 148 2.11 -8.00 11.25
CA ARG A 148 3.11 -9.01 10.95
C ARG A 148 3.95 -8.60 9.75
N PRO A 149 5.28 -8.52 9.86
CA PRO A 149 6.13 -8.27 8.70
C PRO A 149 6.09 -9.45 7.73
N ALA A 150 6.48 -9.21 6.48
CA ALA A 150 6.71 -10.30 5.54
C ALA A 150 8.03 -10.99 5.86
N ASP A 151 8.11 -12.29 5.58
CA ASP A 151 9.30 -13.12 5.77
C ASP A 151 9.49 -14.08 4.58
N ALA A 152 10.43 -15.01 4.66
CA ALA A 152 10.71 -15.94 3.55
C ALA A 152 9.50 -16.80 3.12
N ASP A 153 8.57 -17.04 4.05
CA ASP A 153 7.50 -18.02 3.91
C ASP A 153 6.12 -17.37 3.75
N SER A 154 6.01 -16.07 4.01
CA SER A 154 4.71 -15.42 4.06
C SER A 154 4.73 -13.91 3.84
N THR A 155 3.61 -13.39 3.33
CA THR A 155 3.37 -11.96 3.12
C THR A 155 3.04 -11.24 4.43
N CYS A 156 3.13 -9.91 4.42
CA CYS A 156 2.81 -9.10 5.59
C CYS A 156 1.30 -9.03 5.89
N ILE A 157 0.98 -8.77 7.15
CA ILE A 157 -0.34 -8.31 7.61
C ILE A 157 -0.17 -6.87 8.11
N LYS A 158 -1.03 -5.98 7.62
CA LYS A 158 -1.05 -4.56 8.03
C LYS A 158 -2.42 -4.18 8.56
N ALA A 159 -2.46 -3.30 9.53
CA ALA A 159 -3.70 -2.77 10.06
C ALA A 159 -3.84 -1.28 9.79
N LEU A 160 -5.07 -0.84 9.56
CA LEU A 160 -5.46 0.55 9.72
C LEU A 160 -6.26 0.67 11.02
N VAL A 161 -5.78 1.55 11.91
CA VAL A 161 -6.34 1.76 13.25
C VAL A 161 -6.78 3.21 13.37
N PHE A 162 -7.97 3.46 13.91
CA PHE A 162 -8.43 4.80 14.22
C PHE A 162 -8.08 5.15 15.67
N THR A 163 -7.22 6.14 15.84
CA THR A 163 -6.90 6.73 17.15
C THR A 163 -7.62 8.07 17.27
N ARG A 164 -8.54 8.18 18.24
CA ARG A 164 -9.14 9.48 18.57
C ARG A 164 -8.01 10.37 19.10
N LYS A 165 -7.86 11.58 18.55
CA LYS A 165 -7.05 12.61 19.21
C LYS A 165 -7.63 12.82 20.60
N GLU A 166 -6.83 12.64 21.64
CA GLU A 166 -7.18 13.14 22.97
C GLU A 166 -7.34 14.65 22.84
N THR A 167 -8.55 15.15 23.04
CA THR A 167 -8.78 16.57 23.25
C THR A 167 -8.27 16.90 24.65
N ASP A 168 -7.12 17.56 24.73
CA ASP A 168 -6.67 18.29 25.92
C ASP A 168 -7.68 19.41 26.28
#